data_AF-A0A661N168-F1
#
_entry.id   AF-A0A661N168-F1
#
_cell.length_a   1.000
_cell.length_b   1.000
_cell.length_c   1.000
_cell.angle_alpha   90.00
_cell.angle_beta   90.00
_cell.angle_gamma   90.00
#
_symmetry.space_group_name_H-M   'P 1'
#
loop_
_entity.id
_entity.type
_entity.pdbx_description
1 polymer ?
#
loop_
_entity_poly.entity_id
_entity_poly.type
_entity_poly.pdbx_seq_one_letter_code
_entity_poly.pdbx_strand_id
1 'polypeptide(L)'
;MFFLVSVSACSGDSAGDRFDGTGGISGTGGTAGMGGATGTGGTAASGGTGAVAGAGGVSGGCQVIECAGRVTLCGDCLDNDDDGLVDNDDPECLGPCDNYEGEELLSGVGGETGEQCKADCYFDFGNGAGNDDCHWSRSCDPLEPKVQCTYDAGKLGGNDCPDTQSQLCEDVCTPLTPNGCDCFGCCTFPELAGMGPSGGDGYVYIGSESGCTFDTVTDTSFCQACTPAASCLNTCQRCEICLGKPTIPQDCFPGSGGMGGNGGSAGSGGVGGSGGGERCPDGKQACGLPGDEPCASGGFCLTGCCIIVQ
;
A
#
# COMPACT_ATOMS: atom_id res chain seq x y z
N MET A 1 32.90 26.69 -53.41
CA MET A 1 33.56 27.44 -52.33
C MET A 1 33.24 26.70 -51.04
N PHE A 2 34.17 25.87 -50.60
CA PHE A 2 34.08 25.04 -49.39
C PHE A 2 34.31 25.92 -48.15
N PHE A 3 33.48 25.80 -47.13
CA PHE A 3 33.81 26.26 -45.78
C PHE A 3 33.66 25.09 -44.80
N LEU A 4 34.76 24.86 -44.09
CA LEU A 4 35.03 23.92 -43.01
C LEU A 4 34.62 24.52 -41.64
N VAL A 5 34.79 23.69 -40.59
CA VAL A 5 34.94 23.99 -39.14
C VAL A 5 33.64 23.86 -38.33
N SER A 6 33.52 23.15 -37.19
CA SER A 6 34.40 22.25 -36.43
C SER A 6 33.59 21.47 -35.38
N VAL A 7 34.09 20.29 -35.02
CA VAL A 7 33.70 19.49 -33.83
C VAL A 7 34.33 20.08 -32.57
N SER A 8 33.54 20.16 -31.48
CA SER A 8 34.02 20.52 -30.15
C SER A 8 34.26 19.26 -29.33
N ALA A 9 35.48 19.14 -28.81
CA ALA A 9 35.92 18.15 -27.84
C ALA A 9 36.34 18.91 -26.57
N CYS A 10 36.00 18.37 -25.39
CA CYS A 10 36.53 18.83 -24.11
C CYS A 10 37.25 17.65 -23.42
N SER A 11 38.47 17.90 -22.94
CA SER A 11 39.32 16.98 -22.18
C SER A 11 39.73 17.63 -20.84
N GLY A 12 39.78 16.79 -19.78
CA GLY A 12 40.59 16.88 -18.55
C GLY A 12 40.19 17.93 -17.49
N ASP A 13 40.43 17.79 -16.18
CA ASP A 13 40.98 16.77 -15.27
C ASP A 13 40.78 17.28 -13.81
N SER A 14 40.99 16.40 -12.81
CA SER A 14 41.12 16.63 -11.33
C SER A 14 39.82 16.46 -10.52
N ALA A 15 39.75 15.75 -9.39
CA ALA A 15 40.74 15.05 -8.56
C ALA A 15 40.03 13.89 -7.83
N GLY A 16 40.73 12.79 -7.61
CA GLY A 16 40.27 11.67 -6.77
C GLY A 16 41.00 11.67 -5.44
N ASP A 17 40.27 11.42 -4.36
CA ASP A 17 40.84 11.11 -3.05
C ASP A 17 40.61 9.62 -2.74
N ARG A 18 41.73 8.91 -2.64
CA ARG A 18 41.85 7.57 -2.05
C ARG A 18 42.18 7.74 -0.58
N PHE A 19 41.48 7.05 0.30
CA PHE A 19 41.98 6.74 1.64
C PHE A 19 42.05 5.22 1.82
N ASP A 20 43.28 4.72 1.85
CA ASP A 20 43.67 3.43 2.40
C ASP A 20 44.49 3.72 3.67
N GLY A 21 44.27 2.94 4.74
CA GLY A 21 44.82 3.23 6.07
C GLY A 21 44.44 2.19 7.12
N THR A 22 45.08 1.03 7.03
CA THR A 22 45.13 -0.07 8.02
C THR A 22 45.62 0.32 9.43
N GLY A 23 45.07 -0.35 10.47
CA GLY A 23 45.87 -0.95 11.55
C GLY A 23 45.60 -0.47 13.00
N GLY A 24 45.30 -1.41 13.90
CA GLY A 24 45.45 -1.21 15.35
C GLY A 24 44.73 -2.22 16.26
N ILE A 25 45.38 -3.33 16.59
CA ILE A 25 45.02 -4.25 17.70
C ILE A 25 45.91 -3.99 18.93
N SER A 26 45.29 -3.90 20.12
CA SER A 26 45.84 -4.05 21.49
C SER A 26 44.73 -3.63 22.47
N GLY A 27 44.34 -4.26 23.57
CA GLY A 27 44.89 -5.33 24.40
C GLY A 27 44.67 -4.95 25.89
N THR A 28 44.15 -5.87 26.72
CA THR A 28 44.05 -5.89 28.21
C THR A 28 42.94 -5.03 28.88
N GLY A 29 42.23 -5.41 29.97
CA GLY A 29 42.19 -6.59 30.84
C GLY A 29 41.40 -6.31 32.16
N GLY A 30 40.83 -7.35 32.80
CA GLY A 30 40.28 -7.37 34.19
C GLY A 30 38.83 -6.84 34.37
N THR A 31 37.92 -7.34 35.22
CA THR A 31 37.96 -8.25 36.39
C THR A 31 36.54 -8.78 36.70
N ALA A 32 36.49 -9.83 37.52
CA ALA A 32 35.34 -10.64 37.94
C ALA A 32 34.25 -9.97 38.80
N GLY A 33 33.05 -10.57 38.81
CA GLY A 33 31.99 -10.37 39.82
C GLY A 33 30.90 -11.45 39.71
N MET A 34 30.72 -12.24 40.77
CA MET A 34 29.81 -13.39 40.89
C MET A 34 28.49 -13.05 41.58
N GLY A 35 27.45 -13.87 41.34
CA GLY A 35 26.25 -14.05 42.18
C GLY A 35 25.01 -13.30 41.66
N GLY A 36 23.79 -13.83 41.61
CA GLY A 36 23.17 -15.03 42.18
C GLY A 36 21.72 -14.68 42.58
N ALA A 37 20.81 -15.66 42.45
CA ALA A 37 19.46 -15.76 43.04
C ALA A 37 18.24 -15.16 42.29
N THR A 38 17.42 -16.11 41.80
CA THR A 38 15.95 -16.24 41.85
C THR A 38 15.10 -15.18 42.56
N GLY A 39 14.00 -14.78 41.91
CA GLY A 39 12.82 -14.19 42.55
C GLY A 39 11.64 -14.03 41.57
N THR A 40 10.55 -14.76 41.81
CA THR A 40 9.26 -14.69 41.11
C THR A 40 8.37 -13.56 41.63
N GLY A 41 7.63 -12.89 40.73
CA GLY A 41 6.29 -12.35 40.97
C GLY A 41 6.17 -10.82 41.13
N GLY A 42 5.30 -10.19 40.32
CA GLY A 42 4.77 -8.85 40.59
C GLY A 42 4.36 -8.06 39.34
N THR A 43 3.05 -7.96 39.11
CA THR A 43 2.37 -7.07 38.14
C THR A 43 2.46 -5.59 38.55
N ALA A 44 2.61 -4.70 37.54
CA ALA A 44 1.90 -3.42 37.32
C ALA A 44 2.79 -2.22 36.92
N ALA A 45 2.55 -1.76 35.67
CA ALA A 45 2.39 -0.39 35.18
C ALA A 45 3.52 0.68 35.24
N SER A 46 3.74 1.24 34.04
CA SER A 46 4.04 2.65 33.69
C SER A 46 5.51 3.13 33.61
N GLY A 47 5.93 3.46 32.37
CA GLY A 47 6.65 4.71 32.07
C GLY A 47 8.12 4.62 31.64
N GLY A 48 8.36 4.49 30.32
CA GLY A 48 9.23 5.41 29.55
C GLY A 48 10.75 5.16 29.42
N THR A 49 11.16 5.02 28.14
CA THR A 49 12.44 5.40 27.48
C THR A 49 13.63 4.44 27.46
N GLY A 50 14.04 4.07 26.23
CA GLY A 50 15.41 3.70 25.87
C GLY A 50 15.59 2.34 25.19
N ALA A 51 15.39 2.29 23.86
CA ALA A 51 15.53 1.12 22.99
C ALA A 51 16.96 0.51 22.95
N VAL A 52 17.04 -0.81 22.70
CA VAL A 52 17.88 -1.40 21.64
C VAL A 52 17.32 -2.77 21.22
N ALA A 53 16.88 -2.82 19.95
CA ALA A 53 16.95 -3.89 18.96
C ALA A 53 16.99 -5.37 19.40
N GLY A 54 16.07 -6.14 18.80
CA GLY A 54 16.37 -7.48 18.32
C GLY A 54 15.33 -8.52 18.72
N ALA A 55 14.55 -8.96 17.73
CA ALA A 55 13.50 -9.97 17.77
C ALA A 55 12.11 -9.43 18.13
N GLY A 56 11.53 -8.64 17.22
CA GLY A 56 10.08 -8.63 17.04
C GLY A 56 9.64 -10.08 16.84
N GLY A 57 9.05 -10.66 17.88
CA GLY A 57 8.46 -11.97 17.77
C GLY A 57 7.34 -11.87 16.75
N VAL A 58 7.45 -12.66 15.68
CA VAL A 58 6.31 -13.05 14.83
C VAL A 58 5.18 -13.50 15.74
N SER A 59 4.31 -12.56 16.11
CA SER A 59 2.99 -12.89 16.60
C SER A 59 2.26 -13.37 15.36
N GLY A 60 2.06 -14.69 15.28
CA GLY A 60 1.78 -15.40 14.02
C GLY A 60 0.76 -14.69 13.13
N GLY A 61 1.23 -14.15 12.01
CA GLY A 61 0.40 -13.39 11.08
C GLY A 61 1.19 -12.90 9.86
N CYS A 62 2.24 -12.11 10.08
CA CYS A 62 3.04 -11.57 8.98
C CYS A 62 3.95 -12.63 8.35
N GLN A 63 4.02 -12.62 7.02
CA GLN A 63 4.94 -13.42 6.21
C GLN A 63 5.66 -12.46 5.26
N VAL A 64 6.98 -12.61 5.09
CA VAL A 64 7.73 -11.81 4.10
C VAL A 64 7.16 -12.06 2.72
N ILE A 65 6.87 -10.99 1.98
CA ILE A 65 6.28 -11.05 0.64
C ILE A 65 7.22 -10.37 -0.34
N GLU A 66 7.51 -11.07 -1.43
CA GLU A 66 8.24 -10.49 -2.54
C GLU A 66 7.24 -9.92 -3.55
N CYS A 67 7.45 -8.67 -3.96
CA CYS A 67 6.81 -8.06 -5.12
C CYS A 67 7.83 -7.89 -6.23
N ALA A 68 7.57 -8.50 -7.39
CA ALA A 68 8.47 -8.47 -8.56
C ALA A 68 9.94 -8.79 -8.21
N GLY A 69 10.15 -9.78 -7.32
CA GLY A 69 11.46 -10.25 -6.87
C GLY A 69 12.18 -9.31 -5.89
N ARG A 70 11.43 -8.44 -5.20
CA ARG A 70 11.95 -7.54 -4.17
C ARG A 70 11.09 -7.61 -2.91
N VAL A 71 11.75 -7.52 -1.77
CA VAL A 71 11.10 -7.28 -0.49
C VAL A 71 11.09 -5.77 -0.29
N THR A 72 9.90 -5.18 -0.16
CA THR A 72 9.70 -3.75 0.10
C THR A 72 9.45 -3.53 1.60
N LEU A 73 9.39 -2.27 2.02
CA LEU A 73 9.16 -1.91 3.43
C LEU A 73 7.89 -2.57 3.97
N CYS A 74 6.76 -2.39 3.30
CA CYS A 74 5.47 -3.01 3.66
C CYS A 74 5.35 -4.51 3.37
N GLY A 75 6.46 -5.22 3.17
CA GLY A 75 6.48 -6.66 2.90
C GLY A 75 7.62 -7.39 3.60
N ASP A 76 8.34 -6.75 4.52
CA ASP A 76 9.54 -7.29 5.17
C ASP A 76 9.30 -7.83 6.59
N CYS A 77 8.07 -7.70 7.09
CA CYS A 77 7.58 -8.04 8.42
C CYS A 77 8.28 -7.29 9.55
N LEU A 78 8.71 -6.07 9.29
CA LEU A 78 9.22 -5.15 10.28
C LEU A 78 8.28 -3.94 10.35
N ASP A 79 8.29 -3.29 11.50
CA ASP A 79 7.68 -1.98 11.72
C ASP A 79 8.76 -0.96 11.34
N ASN A 80 8.77 -0.46 10.10
CA ASN A 80 9.85 0.41 9.59
C ASN A 80 9.72 1.88 10.01
N ASP A 81 8.55 2.32 10.48
CA ASP A 81 8.34 3.68 10.99
C ASP A 81 8.19 3.76 12.52
N ASP A 82 8.28 2.63 13.22
CA ASP A 82 8.23 2.48 14.68
C ASP A 82 6.88 2.93 15.29
N ASP A 83 5.77 2.81 14.56
CA ASP A 83 4.42 3.20 15.02
C ASP A 83 3.71 2.10 15.85
N GLY A 84 4.22 0.86 15.79
CA GLY A 84 3.74 -0.32 16.51
C GLY A 84 2.83 -1.25 15.71
N LEU A 85 2.57 -0.95 14.43
CA LEU A 85 1.92 -1.82 13.44
C LEU A 85 2.99 -2.38 12.50
N VAL A 86 2.65 -3.43 11.75
CA VAL A 86 3.60 -4.12 10.86
C VAL A 86 2.88 -4.42 9.57
N ASP A 87 3.42 -3.95 8.44
CA ASP A 87 3.03 -4.34 7.08
C ASP A 87 1.51 -4.46 6.87
N ASN A 88 0.98 -5.68 6.90
CA ASN A 88 -0.40 -6.00 6.58
C ASN A 88 -1.39 -5.59 7.67
N ASP A 89 -0.90 -5.25 8.86
CA ASP A 89 -1.67 -4.69 9.96
C ASP A 89 -1.54 -3.15 10.01
N ASP A 90 -0.65 -2.58 9.20
CA ASP A 90 -0.38 -1.15 9.07
C ASP A 90 -1.32 -0.52 8.02
N PRO A 91 -2.13 0.50 8.38
CA PRO A 91 -3.04 1.19 7.46
C PRO A 91 -2.35 2.02 6.36
N GLU A 92 -1.15 2.52 6.62
CA GLU A 92 -0.34 3.34 5.72
C GLU A 92 0.30 2.49 4.62
N CYS A 93 0.50 1.19 4.86
CA CYS A 93 0.92 0.24 3.85
C CYS A 93 -0.15 0.00 2.77
N LEU A 94 0.07 0.57 1.58
CA LEU A 94 -0.86 0.48 0.45
C LEU A 94 -0.88 -0.90 -0.22
N GLY A 95 0.06 -1.77 0.13
CA GLY A 95 0.15 -3.13 -0.33
C GLY A 95 1.56 -3.72 -0.23
N PRO A 96 1.76 -4.98 -0.62
CA PRO A 96 3.04 -5.69 -0.50
C PRO A 96 4.11 -5.22 -1.49
N CYS A 97 3.74 -4.37 -2.45
CA CYS A 97 4.67 -3.71 -3.36
C CYS A 97 5.04 -2.31 -2.87
N ASP A 98 4.46 -1.84 -1.77
CA ASP A 98 4.73 -0.52 -1.22
C ASP A 98 6.09 -0.51 -0.52
N ASN A 99 6.94 0.45 -0.90
CA ASN A 99 8.27 0.64 -0.32
C ASN A 99 8.37 1.94 0.49
N TYR A 100 7.24 2.37 1.04
CA TYR A 100 7.13 3.44 2.01
C TYR A 100 6.13 3.02 3.10
N GLU A 101 6.62 2.77 4.31
CA GLU A 101 5.83 2.56 5.51
C GLU A 101 6.06 3.83 6.35
N GLY A 102 5.11 4.76 6.31
CA GLY A 102 5.21 6.06 6.95
C GLY A 102 3.93 6.86 6.75
N GLU A 103 3.80 8.01 7.42
CA GLU A 103 2.51 8.74 7.50
C GLU A 103 1.94 9.23 6.15
N GLU A 104 2.76 9.40 5.12
CA GLU A 104 2.31 9.83 3.78
C GLU A 104 1.75 8.67 2.95
N LEU A 105 0.63 8.88 2.27
CA LEU A 105 -0.03 7.88 1.41
C LEU A 105 0.70 7.71 0.06
N LEU A 106 1.97 7.31 0.11
CA LEU A 106 2.85 7.15 -1.05
C LEU A 106 3.27 5.69 -1.19
N SER A 107 3.31 5.15 -2.42
CA SER A 107 3.72 3.74 -2.61
C SER A 107 5.25 3.53 -2.59
N GLY A 108 6.06 4.58 -2.63
CA GLY A 108 7.53 4.50 -2.62
C GLY A 108 8.19 3.77 -3.82
N VAL A 109 7.43 3.10 -4.69
CA VAL A 109 7.95 2.26 -5.80
C VAL A 109 7.67 2.82 -7.19
N GLY A 110 6.89 3.90 -7.25
CA GLY A 110 6.66 4.72 -8.43
C GLY A 110 5.87 3.99 -9.51
N GLY A 111 4.57 4.25 -9.58
CA GLY A 111 3.73 3.99 -10.78
C GLY A 111 3.66 5.19 -11.72
N GLU A 112 4.60 6.13 -11.61
CA GLU A 112 4.71 7.29 -12.48
C GLU A 112 5.91 7.13 -13.39
N THR A 113 5.63 6.75 -14.62
CA THR A 113 6.67 6.61 -15.63
C THR A 113 7.47 7.92 -15.70
N GLY A 114 8.78 7.86 -15.96
CA GLY A 114 9.63 9.07 -16.05
C GLY A 114 9.13 10.15 -17.04
N GLU A 115 8.12 9.86 -17.86
CA GLU A 115 7.26 10.86 -18.49
C GLU A 115 6.22 11.38 -17.48
N GLN A 116 6.44 12.60 -16.96
CA GLN A 116 5.74 13.22 -15.83
C GLN A 116 4.21 13.10 -15.77
N CYS A 117 3.52 12.82 -16.87
CA CYS A 117 2.07 12.71 -16.91
C CYS A 117 1.55 11.31 -17.23
N LYS A 118 2.39 10.34 -17.56
CA LYS A 118 1.95 8.97 -17.79
C LYS A 118 2.03 8.18 -16.49
N ALA A 119 0.96 7.46 -16.22
CA ALA A 119 0.84 6.59 -15.07
C ALA A 119 0.71 5.14 -15.55
N ASP A 120 1.31 4.27 -14.76
CA ASP A 120 1.21 2.82 -14.84
C ASP A 120 0.35 2.29 -13.68
N CYS A 121 0.31 0.98 -13.43
CA CYS A 121 -0.21 0.51 -12.15
C CYS A 121 0.51 1.21 -10.98
N TYR A 122 -0.26 1.88 -10.13
CA TYR A 122 0.29 2.66 -9.02
C TYR A 122 0.81 1.77 -7.87
N PHE A 123 0.21 0.58 -7.74
CA PHE A 123 0.40 -0.34 -6.62
C PHE A 123 1.32 -1.51 -6.96
N ASP A 124 1.98 -1.51 -8.12
CA ASP A 124 2.96 -2.53 -8.47
C ASP A 124 4.39 -1.97 -8.41
N PHE A 125 5.36 -2.87 -8.43
CA PHE A 125 6.77 -2.48 -8.47
C PHE A 125 7.23 -2.33 -9.92
N GLY A 126 7.43 -1.10 -10.38
CA GLY A 126 7.97 -0.85 -11.70
C GLY A 126 7.42 0.42 -12.32
N ASN A 127 8.05 0.86 -13.41
CA ASN A 127 7.59 2.04 -14.14
C ASN A 127 7.40 1.70 -15.63
N GLY A 128 6.17 1.92 -16.09
CA GLY A 128 5.76 1.92 -17.49
C GLY A 128 5.26 0.56 -17.95
N ALA A 129 4.17 0.59 -18.72
CA ALA A 129 3.30 -0.48 -19.23
C ALA A 129 3.93 -1.81 -19.74
N GLY A 130 5.25 -2.01 -19.72
CA GLY A 130 5.92 -3.22 -20.21
C GLY A 130 5.80 -4.44 -19.29
N ASN A 131 5.37 -4.26 -18.03
CA ASN A 131 5.09 -5.29 -17.02
C ASN A 131 3.62 -5.72 -17.00
N ASP A 132 2.68 -4.80 -17.24
CA ASP A 132 1.23 -5.00 -17.01
C ASP A 132 0.32 -4.44 -18.13
N ASP A 133 0.85 -3.70 -19.12
CA ASP A 133 0.10 -3.04 -20.19
C ASP A 133 -1.02 -2.12 -19.67
N CYS A 134 -0.81 -1.47 -18.51
CA CYS A 134 -1.67 -0.42 -17.99
C CYS A 134 -1.34 0.93 -18.66
N HIS A 135 -2.37 1.63 -19.15
CA HIS A 135 -2.19 2.92 -19.81
C HIS A 135 -3.08 3.99 -19.20
N TRP A 136 -2.46 4.97 -18.56
CA TRP A 136 -3.15 6.18 -18.14
C TRP A 136 -2.27 7.41 -18.28
N SER A 137 -2.92 8.56 -18.40
CA SER A 137 -2.26 9.84 -18.38
C SER A 137 -3.00 10.77 -17.42
N ARG A 138 -2.27 11.52 -16.60
CA ARG A 138 -2.86 12.52 -15.71
C ARG A 138 -3.52 13.67 -16.47
N SER A 139 -3.14 13.90 -17.72
CA SER A 139 -3.87 14.77 -18.64
C SER A 139 -5.24 14.23 -19.07
N CYS A 140 -5.61 13.00 -18.71
CA CYS A 140 -6.96 12.45 -18.93
C CYS A 140 -7.97 12.95 -17.89
N ASP A 141 -7.49 13.42 -16.74
CA ASP A 141 -8.33 13.76 -15.60
C ASP A 141 -8.72 15.25 -15.63
N PRO A 142 -10.02 15.59 -15.70
CA PRO A 142 -10.48 16.98 -15.72
C PRO A 142 -10.19 17.75 -14.42
N LEU A 143 -9.83 17.08 -13.32
CA LEU A 143 -9.45 17.72 -12.06
C LEU A 143 -7.96 18.07 -11.98
N GLU A 144 -7.17 17.69 -13.00
CA GLU A 144 -5.74 17.98 -13.10
C GLU A 144 -4.96 17.65 -11.80
N PRO A 145 -5.04 16.40 -11.30
CA PRO A 145 -4.51 16.00 -9.99
C PRO A 145 -2.98 16.13 -9.89
N LYS A 146 -2.31 16.36 -11.02
CA LYS A 146 -0.86 16.55 -11.08
C LYS A 146 -0.50 17.82 -11.81
N VAL A 147 0.33 18.63 -11.16
CA VAL A 147 0.90 19.84 -11.72
C VAL A 147 1.68 19.50 -13.00
N GLN A 148 1.57 20.34 -14.03
CA GLN A 148 2.13 20.17 -15.39
C GLN A 148 1.40 19.17 -16.29
N CYS A 149 0.36 18.49 -15.81
CA CYS A 149 -0.45 17.57 -16.60
C CYS A 149 -1.81 18.19 -16.94
N THR A 150 -1.78 19.22 -17.77
CA THR A 150 -3.00 19.90 -18.23
C THR A 150 -3.96 18.92 -18.87
N TYR A 151 -5.23 19.02 -18.52
CA TYR A 151 -6.31 18.19 -19.06
C TYR A 151 -6.44 18.35 -20.57
N ASP A 152 -6.55 17.22 -21.28
CA ASP A 152 -6.76 17.15 -22.72
C ASP A 152 -7.85 16.13 -23.06
N ALA A 153 -9.06 16.63 -23.28
CA ALA A 153 -10.22 15.83 -23.70
C ALA A 153 -9.98 15.07 -25.02
N GLY A 154 -9.01 15.49 -25.85
CA GLY A 154 -8.66 14.83 -27.11
C GLY A 154 -7.94 13.49 -26.93
N LYS A 155 -7.45 13.19 -25.73
CA LYS A 155 -6.81 11.90 -25.42
C LYS A 155 -7.80 10.81 -24.99
N LEU A 156 -9.00 11.19 -24.55
CA LEU A 156 -10.04 10.26 -24.08
C LEU A 156 -10.42 9.24 -25.17
N GLY A 157 -10.52 7.97 -24.80
CA GLY A 157 -10.75 6.84 -25.70
C GLY A 157 -9.54 6.47 -26.58
N GLY A 158 -8.40 7.14 -26.40
CA GLY A 158 -7.15 6.87 -27.10
C GLY A 158 -6.18 5.98 -26.32
N ASN A 159 -4.95 5.86 -26.80
CA ASN A 159 -3.92 5.02 -26.16
C ASN A 159 -3.48 5.53 -24.79
N ASP A 160 -3.50 6.85 -24.57
CA ASP A 160 -3.10 7.45 -23.29
C ASP A 160 -4.24 7.41 -22.24
N CYS A 161 -5.48 7.27 -22.70
CA CYS A 161 -6.70 7.33 -21.86
C CYS A 161 -7.76 6.35 -22.40
N PRO A 162 -7.50 5.04 -22.43
CA PRO A 162 -8.45 4.10 -23.00
C PRO A 162 -9.71 4.01 -22.13
N ASP A 163 -10.88 3.80 -22.76
CA ASP A 163 -12.14 3.62 -22.03
C ASP A 163 -12.11 2.36 -21.14
N THR A 164 -11.35 1.35 -21.56
CA THR A 164 -11.15 0.07 -20.86
C THR A 164 -9.67 -0.29 -20.93
N GLN A 165 -9.09 -0.74 -19.82
CA GLN A 165 -7.72 -1.21 -19.80
C GLN A 165 -7.58 -2.54 -20.54
N SER A 166 -6.34 -2.95 -20.79
CA SER A 166 -6.05 -4.27 -21.34
C SER A 166 -6.39 -5.36 -20.30
N GLN A 167 -6.66 -6.59 -20.77
CA GLN A 167 -6.85 -7.71 -19.84
C GLN A 167 -5.61 -7.97 -18.99
N LEU A 168 -4.41 -7.70 -19.54
CA LEU A 168 -3.17 -7.86 -18.79
C LEU A 168 -3.12 -6.87 -17.61
N CYS A 169 -3.55 -5.63 -17.84
CA CYS A 169 -3.59 -4.61 -16.80
C CYS A 169 -4.59 -4.99 -15.70
N GLU A 170 -5.78 -5.45 -16.09
CA GLU A 170 -6.78 -5.94 -15.12
C GLU A 170 -6.26 -7.15 -14.34
N ASP A 171 -5.61 -8.11 -15.00
CA ASP A 171 -5.11 -9.33 -14.36
C ASP A 171 -3.94 -9.08 -13.40
N VAL A 172 -3.13 -8.04 -13.65
CA VAL A 172 -1.94 -7.70 -12.85
C VAL A 172 -2.24 -6.64 -11.80
N CYS A 173 -2.87 -5.53 -12.18
CA CYS A 173 -3.00 -4.37 -11.31
C CYS A 173 -4.23 -4.43 -10.40
N THR A 174 -5.38 -4.94 -10.88
CA THR A 174 -6.60 -5.01 -10.05
C THR A 174 -6.41 -5.84 -8.77
N PRO A 175 -5.70 -6.99 -8.78
CA PRO A 175 -5.38 -7.71 -7.55
C PRO A 175 -4.50 -6.94 -6.55
N LEU A 176 -3.77 -5.93 -7.00
CA LEU A 176 -2.90 -5.07 -6.17
C LEU A 176 -3.60 -3.76 -5.77
N THR A 177 -4.76 -3.46 -6.36
CA THR A 177 -5.48 -2.20 -6.13
C THR A 177 -6.32 -2.30 -4.84
N PRO A 178 -6.04 -1.48 -3.81
CA PRO A 178 -6.83 -1.46 -2.58
C PRO A 178 -8.32 -1.18 -2.83
N ASN A 179 -9.20 -1.74 -1.99
CA ASN A 179 -10.61 -1.35 -1.98
C ASN A 179 -10.72 0.16 -1.71
N GLY A 180 -11.43 0.87 -2.58
CA GLY A 180 -11.56 2.33 -2.58
C GLY A 180 -10.69 3.04 -3.62
N CYS A 181 -9.81 2.35 -4.35
CA CYS A 181 -8.90 2.95 -5.31
C CYS A 181 -9.14 2.48 -6.75
N ASP A 182 -8.76 3.31 -7.72
CA ASP A 182 -8.47 2.84 -9.08
C ASP A 182 -7.01 2.42 -9.23
N CYS A 183 -6.65 1.76 -10.34
CA CYS A 183 -5.28 1.32 -10.62
C CYS A 183 -4.21 2.43 -10.56
N PHE A 184 -4.59 3.70 -10.69
CA PHE A 184 -3.66 4.81 -10.97
C PHE A 184 -3.44 5.72 -9.75
N GLY A 185 -3.92 5.28 -8.58
CA GLY A 185 -3.74 5.96 -7.30
C GLY A 185 -4.83 6.99 -6.98
N CYS A 186 -5.98 6.95 -7.65
CA CYS A 186 -7.13 7.78 -7.32
C CYS A 186 -8.02 7.03 -6.32
N CYS A 187 -8.00 7.46 -5.06
CA CYS A 187 -8.60 6.73 -3.94
C CYS A 187 -9.66 7.53 -3.20
N THR A 188 -10.67 6.83 -2.66
CA THR A 188 -11.69 7.39 -1.77
C THR A 188 -11.45 6.99 -0.32
N PHE A 189 -11.94 7.83 0.59
CA PHE A 189 -11.83 7.67 2.04
C PHE A 189 -13.16 8.03 2.69
N PRO A 190 -13.48 7.51 3.89
CA PRO A 190 -14.71 7.85 4.60
C PRO A 190 -14.93 9.36 4.77
N GLU A 191 -13.86 10.11 4.97
CA GLU A 191 -13.85 11.57 5.14
C GLU A 191 -14.27 12.31 3.86
N LEU A 192 -14.13 11.67 2.70
CA LEU A 192 -14.51 12.20 1.39
C LEU A 192 -15.95 11.86 1.00
N ALA A 193 -16.68 11.10 1.83
CA ALA A 193 -18.07 10.73 1.55
C ALA A 193 -18.94 11.98 1.36
N GLY A 194 -19.64 12.07 0.22
CA GLY A 194 -20.48 13.22 -0.12
C GLY A 194 -19.75 14.43 -0.71
N MET A 195 -18.42 14.38 -0.84
CA MET A 195 -17.62 15.44 -1.46
C MET A 195 -17.51 15.31 -2.99
N GLY A 196 -17.93 14.18 -3.54
CA GLY A 196 -17.89 13.91 -4.97
C GLY A 196 -19.03 14.55 -5.78
N PRO A 197 -19.00 14.40 -7.11
CA PRO A 197 -20.07 14.85 -7.99
C PRO A 197 -21.43 14.31 -7.54
N SER A 198 -22.44 15.19 -7.56
CA SER A 198 -23.82 14.85 -7.15
C SER A 198 -23.96 14.36 -5.69
N GLY A 199 -22.99 14.64 -4.83
CA GLY A 199 -22.97 14.19 -3.43
C GLY A 199 -22.60 12.72 -3.27
N GLY A 200 -21.91 12.14 -4.25
CA GLY A 200 -21.26 10.83 -4.13
C GLY A 200 -19.91 10.91 -3.43
N ASP A 201 -19.13 9.84 -3.53
CA ASP A 201 -17.79 9.76 -2.93
C ASP A 201 -16.80 10.69 -3.63
N GLY A 202 -16.03 11.45 -2.84
CA GLY A 202 -14.87 12.19 -3.33
C GLY A 202 -13.66 11.28 -3.48
N TYR A 203 -12.75 11.65 -4.38
CA TYR A 203 -11.51 10.91 -4.62
C TYR A 203 -10.32 11.87 -4.64
N VAL A 204 -9.20 11.41 -4.11
CA VAL A 204 -7.92 12.13 -4.13
C VAL A 204 -6.81 11.25 -4.68
N TYR A 205 -5.85 11.88 -5.34
CA TYR A 205 -4.68 11.23 -5.87
C TYR A 205 -3.62 11.13 -4.77
N ILE A 206 -3.35 9.90 -4.33
CA ILE A 206 -2.48 9.64 -3.17
C ILE A 206 -0.99 9.87 -3.50
N GLY A 207 -0.58 9.77 -4.77
CA GLY A 207 0.77 10.16 -5.19
C GLY A 207 1.01 11.67 -5.32
N SER A 208 0.22 12.50 -4.64
CA SER A 208 0.49 13.93 -4.51
C SER A 208 1.76 14.09 -3.69
N GLU A 209 2.86 14.59 -4.29
CA GLU A 209 4.22 14.63 -3.72
C GLU A 209 4.39 15.47 -2.42
N SER A 210 3.33 15.87 -1.74
CA SER A 210 3.40 16.68 -0.52
C SER A 210 2.32 16.35 0.50
N GLY A 211 2.68 15.67 1.58
CA GLY A 211 1.95 15.64 2.84
C GLY A 211 0.51 15.12 2.78
N CYS A 212 0.17 14.34 1.75
CA CYS A 212 -1.12 13.65 1.69
C CYS A 212 -1.08 12.47 2.66
N THR A 213 -1.79 12.59 3.78
CA THR A 213 -1.88 11.59 4.86
C THR A 213 -3.35 11.33 5.17
N PHE A 214 -3.66 10.31 5.98
CA PHE A 214 -5.03 10.09 6.46
C PHE A 214 -5.66 11.34 7.12
N ASP A 215 -4.86 12.15 7.82
CA ASP A 215 -5.33 13.38 8.48
C ASP A 215 -5.59 14.54 7.51
N THR A 216 -4.92 14.55 6.35
CA THR A 216 -4.99 15.65 5.38
C THR A 216 -5.78 15.30 4.12
N VAL A 217 -6.41 14.11 4.03
CA VAL A 217 -7.17 13.64 2.84
C VAL A 217 -8.24 14.60 2.34
N THR A 218 -8.80 15.45 3.19
CA THR A 218 -9.82 16.44 2.80
C THR A 218 -9.24 17.78 2.33
N ASP A 219 -7.94 17.99 2.49
CA ASP A 219 -7.26 19.23 2.13
C ASP A 219 -6.60 19.10 0.75
N THR A 220 -7.21 19.76 -0.23
CA THR A 220 -6.75 19.81 -1.62
C THR A 220 -5.36 20.42 -1.82
N SER A 221 -4.76 21.04 -0.81
CA SER A 221 -3.37 21.49 -0.88
C SER A 221 -2.36 20.37 -0.65
N PHE A 222 -2.78 19.28 0.01
CA PHE A 222 -1.98 18.08 0.26
C PHE A 222 -2.40 16.93 -0.66
N CYS A 223 -3.70 16.66 -0.73
CA CYS A 223 -4.27 15.57 -1.53
C CYS A 223 -5.08 16.14 -2.70
N GLN A 224 -4.49 16.16 -3.89
CA GLN A 224 -5.18 16.71 -5.07
C GLN A 224 -6.39 15.85 -5.43
N ALA A 225 -7.54 16.48 -5.73
CA ALA A 225 -8.72 15.75 -6.17
C ALA A 225 -8.50 15.10 -7.54
N CYS A 226 -9.08 13.91 -7.76
CA CYS A 226 -8.96 13.17 -9.01
C CYS A 226 -10.29 12.52 -9.42
N THR A 227 -10.36 12.12 -10.69
CA THR A 227 -11.46 11.34 -11.26
C THR A 227 -10.98 9.90 -11.44
N PRO A 228 -11.60 8.89 -10.79
CA PRO A 228 -11.13 7.52 -10.91
C PRO A 228 -11.36 6.95 -12.31
N ALA A 229 -10.41 6.16 -12.79
CA ALA A 229 -10.53 5.34 -13.99
C ALA A 229 -11.53 4.20 -13.75
N ALA A 230 -12.75 4.39 -14.26
CA ALA A 230 -13.87 3.50 -13.98
C ALA A 230 -13.65 2.03 -14.38
N SER A 231 -12.78 1.76 -15.35
CA SER A 231 -12.53 0.40 -15.85
C SER A 231 -11.83 -0.51 -14.86
N CYS A 232 -11.08 0.05 -13.91
CA CYS A 232 -10.42 -0.74 -12.87
C CYS A 232 -10.53 -0.12 -11.46
N LEU A 233 -11.58 0.68 -11.25
CA LEU A 233 -11.95 1.14 -9.92
C LEU A 233 -12.38 -0.05 -9.07
N ASN A 234 -11.59 -0.36 -8.04
CA ASN A 234 -11.98 -1.25 -6.97
C ASN A 234 -12.78 -0.44 -5.94
N THR A 235 -14.11 -0.53 -5.99
CA THR A 235 -14.99 0.28 -5.13
C THR A 235 -14.86 -0.10 -3.66
N CYS A 236 -15.15 0.83 -2.75
CA CYS A 236 -15.28 0.53 -1.32
C CYS A 236 -16.74 0.22 -0.95
N GLN A 237 -17.11 -1.05 -0.88
CA GLN A 237 -18.46 -1.46 -0.50
C GLN A 237 -18.71 -1.36 1.01
N ARG A 238 -19.98 -1.36 1.41
CA ARG A 238 -20.39 -1.23 2.82
C ARG A 238 -19.74 -2.27 3.73
N CYS A 239 -19.64 -3.52 3.27
CA CYS A 239 -19.13 -4.64 4.03
C CYS A 239 -17.65 -4.96 3.75
N GLU A 240 -16.93 -4.08 3.07
CA GLU A 240 -15.49 -4.22 2.81
C GLU A 240 -14.68 -3.33 3.77
N ILE A 241 -13.46 -3.78 4.09
CA ILE A 241 -12.41 -2.90 4.59
C ILE A 241 -11.86 -2.15 3.39
N CYS A 242 -11.51 -0.88 3.57
CA CYS A 242 -10.97 -0.01 2.53
C CYS A 242 -9.89 0.88 3.13
N LEU A 243 -9.14 1.61 2.29
CA LEU A 243 -8.24 2.63 2.81
C LEU A 243 -9.00 3.64 3.70
N GLY A 244 -8.47 3.92 4.89
CA GLY A 244 -9.09 4.77 5.91
C GLY A 244 -10.34 4.19 6.58
N LYS A 245 -10.76 2.97 6.21
CA LYS A 245 -11.96 2.30 6.74
C LYS A 245 -11.60 0.92 7.32
N PRO A 246 -10.99 0.87 8.52
CA PRO A 246 -10.50 -0.38 9.11
C PRO A 246 -11.58 -1.26 9.76
N THR A 247 -12.85 -0.83 9.74
CA THR A 247 -13.94 -1.56 10.38
C THR A 247 -15.17 -1.67 9.47
N ILE A 248 -15.98 -2.70 9.71
CA ILE A 248 -17.23 -2.94 8.98
C ILE A 248 -18.42 -3.00 9.94
N PRO A 249 -19.65 -2.73 9.46
CA PRO A 249 -20.87 -2.92 10.23
C PRO A 249 -21.02 -4.35 10.78
N GLN A 250 -21.64 -4.50 11.96
CA GLN A 250 -21.77 -5.79 12.63
C GLN A 250 -22.60 -6.81 11.82
N ASP A 251 -23.60 -6.33 11.06
CA ASP A 251 -24.42 -7.14 10.16
C ASP A 251 -23.66 -7.65 8.92
N CYS A 252 -22.42 -7.19 8.70
CA CYS A 252 -21.54 -7.72 7.64
C CYS A 252 -20.75 -8.97 8.09
N PHE A 253 -20.75 -9.32 9.38
CA PHE A 253 -20.06 -10.52 9.85
C PHE A 253 -20.87 -11.79 9.56
N PRO A 254 -20.25 -12.90 9.14
CA PRO A 254 -20.95 -14.17 8.94
C PRO A 254 -21.73 -14.59 10.19
N GLY A 255 -23.02 -14.89 10.03
CA GLY A 255 -23.86 -15.39 11.13
C GLY A 255 -24.44 -14.33 12.08
N SER A 256 -24.25 -13.03 11.84
CA SER A 256 -24.92 -11.95 12.59
C SER A 256 -26.37 -11.68 12.15
N GLY A 257 -26.87 -12.45 11.17
CA GLY A 257 -28.26 -12.43 10.73
C GLY A 257 -29.23 -12.88 11.83
N GLY A 258 -29.62 -11.95 12.69
CA GLY A 258 -30.80 -11.97 13.55
C GLY A 258 -30.86 -13.12 14.58
N MET A 259 -30.64 -12.79 15.86
CA MET A 259 -31.20 -13.57 16.96
C MET A 259 -32.73 -13.61 16.85
N GLY A 260 -33.24 -14.65 16.19
CA GLY A 260 -34.66 -14.91 16.03
C GLY A 260 -34.94 -16.40 16.05
N GLY A 261 -34.91 -17.01 17.25
CA GLY A 261 -35.55 -18.32 17.48
C GLY A 261 -34.74 -19.27 18.36
N ASN A 262 -35.23 -19.50 19.57
CA ASN A 262 -34.85 -20.64 20.40
C ASN A 262 -35.11 -21.97 19.67
N GLY A 263 -34.11 -22.85 19.66
CA GLY A 263 -34.30 -24.30 19.74
C GLY A 263 -33.80 -25.12 18.55
N GLY A 264 -32.83 -25.99 18.79
CA GLY A 264 -32.56 -27.13 17.90
C GLY A 264 -31.10 -27.57 17.88
N SER A 265 -30.83 -28.76 18.41
CA SER A 265 -29.53 -29.43 18.40
C SER A 265 -29.06 -29.87 17.00
N ALA A 266 -27.73 -29.96 16.87
CA ALA A 266 -26.93 -30.87 16.03
C ALA A 266 -27.07 -30.81 14.50
N GLY A 267 -25.92 -30.55 13.83
CA GLY A 267 -25.72 -30.88 12.43
C GLY A 267 -24.41 -30.34 11.87
N SER A 268 -23.45 -31.22 11.59
CA SER A 268 -22.35 -30.96 10.65
C SER A 268 -22.91 -30.51 9.30
N GLY A 269 -22.27 -29.52 8.67
CA GLY A 269 -22.61 -29.02 7.34
C GLY A 269 -23.49 -27.77 7.35
N GLY A 270 -22.96 -26.65 7.82
CA GLY A 270 -23.62 -25.35 7.70
C GLY A 270 -23.15 -24.64 6.44
N VAL A 271 -23.89 -24.77 5.34
CA VAL A 271 -23.99 -23.70 4.33
C VAL A 271 -24.71 -22.54 5.02
N GLY A 272 -23.93 -21.69 5.66
CA GLY A 272 -24.41 -20.57 6.47
C GLY A 272 -24.76 -19.37 5.60
N GLY A 273 -26.06 -19.12 5.45
CA GLY A 273 -26.68 -17.80 5.31
C GLY A 273 -26.16 -16.86 4.21
N SER A 274 -26.93 -16.73 3.13
CA SER A 274 -26.80 -15.71 2.07
C SER A 274 -27.08 -14.27 2.52
N GLY A 275 -26.58 -13.86 3.68
CA GLY A 275 -26.76 -12.52 4.25
C GLY A 275 -25.52 -11.92 4.91
N GLY A 276 -24.34 -12.50 4.68
CA GLY A 276 -23.06 -12.04 5.24
C GLY A 276 -21.84 -12.42 4.39
N GLY A 277 -22.02 -12.62 3.08
CA GLY A 277 -20.98 -12.61 2.07
C GLY A 277 -21.21 -11.35 1.22
N GLU A 278 -20.22 -10.57 0.83
CA GLU A 278 -18.87 -10.92 0.41
C GLU A 278 -17.93 -9.84 0.92
N ARG A 279 -17.18 -10.10 2.01
CA ARG A 279 -16.09 -9.18 2.44
C ARG A 279 -14.98 -9.12 1.40
N CYS A 280 -14.91 -10.14 0.55
CA CYS A 280 -13.96 -10.29 -0.53
C CYS A 280 -14.66 -10.95 -1.73
N PRO A 281 -14.16 -10.74 -2.96
CA PRO A 281 -14.62 -11.45 -4.14
C PRO A 281 -14.60 -12.98 -3.97
N ASP A 282 -15.42 -13.67 -4.75
CA ASP A 282 -15.52 -15.13 -4.73
C ASP A 282 -14.14 -15.82 -4.79
N GLY A 283 -13.92 -16.75 -3.86
CA GLY A 283 -12.68 -17.53 -3.79
C GLY A 283 -11.50 -16.83 -3.11
N LYS A 284 -11.66 -15.59 -2.62
CA LYS A 284 -10.65 -14.90 -1.80
C LYS A 284 -10.94 -15.08 -0.32
N GLN A 285 -9.86 -15.26 0.47
CA GLN A 285 -9.95 -15.34 1.91
C GLN A 285 -10.07 -13.93 2.51
N ALA A 286 -11.00 -13.75 3.44
CA ALA A 286 -11.09 -12.52 4.24
C ALA A 286 -10.01 -12.50 5.34
N CYS A 287 -9.50 -11.31 5.63
CA CYS A 287 -8.46 -11.05 6.64
C CYS A 287 -8.65 -9.65 7.26
N GLY A 288 -7.81 -9.30 8.24
CA GLY A 288 -7.71 -7.94 8.78
C GLY A 288 -8.78 -7.57 9.83
N LEU A 289 -9.76 -8.43 10.13
CA LEU A 289 -10.66 -8.24 11.27
C LEU A 289 -10.42 -9.26 12.39
N PRO A 290 -10.78 -8.91 13.64
CA PRO A 290 -10.69 -9.83 14.76
C PRO A 290 -11.42 -11.15 14.49
N GLY A 291 -10.68 -12.26 14.57
CA GLY A 291 -11.20 -13.61 14.35
C GLY A 291 -11.06 -14.11 12.92
N ASP A 292 -10.55 -13.30 11.99
CA ASP A 292 -10.12 -13.80 10.68
C ASP A 292 -8.87 -14.67 10.82
N GLU A 293 -8.78 -15.69 9.98
CA GLU A 293 -7.56 -16.48 9.86
C GLU A 293 -6.49 -15.67 9.10
N PRO A 294 -5.20 -15.76 9.48
CA PRO A 294 -4.12 -15.16 8.71
C PRO A 294 -4.10 -15.65 7.27
N CYS A 295 -3.61 -14.81 6.35
CA CYS A 295 -3.46 -15.20 4.95
C CYS A 295 -2.57 -16.43 4.81
N ALA A 296 -2.88 -17.26 3.81
CA ALA A 296 -2.05 -18.40 3.47
C ALA A 296 -0.60 -17.95 3.19
N SER A 297 0.36 -18.86 3.36
CA SER A 297 1.79 -18.55 3.16
C SER A 297 2.03 -17.88 1.80
N GLY A 298 2.75 -16.76 1.83
CA GLY A 298 2.99 -15.89 0.67
C GLY A 298 1.84 -14.92 0.35
N GLY A 299 0.89 -14.73 1.27
CA GLY A 299 -0.23 -13.83 1.07
C GLY A 299 -0.23 -12.59 1.95
N PHE A 300 -0.66 -11.46 1.37
CA PHE A 300 -0.79 -10.16 2.03
C PHE A 300 -2.27 -9.88 2.32
N CYS A 301 -2.58 -9.22 3.43
CA CYS A 301 -3.93 -8.76 3.70
C CYS A 301 -4.18 -7.38 3.08
N LEU A 302 -4.61 -7.33 1.82
CA LEU A 302 -4.87 -6.06 1.14
C LEU A 302 -6.32 -5.64 1.37
N THR A 303 -6.53 -4.59 2.17
CA THR A 303 -7.86 -4.03 2.47
C THR A 303 -8.89 -5.10 2.85
N GLY A 304 -8.47 -6.05 3.69
CA GLY A 304 -9.33 -7.11 4.22
C GLY A 304 -9.46 -8.37 3.34
N CYS A 305 -8.71 -8.47 2.25
CA CYS A 305 -8.68 -9.65 1.38
C CYS A 305 -7.27 -10.17 1.14
N CYS A 306 -7.08 -11.47 1.27
CA CYS A 306 -5.80 -12.11 1.01
C CYS A 306 -5.49 -12.10 -0.48
N ILE A 307 -4.35 -11.50 -0.83
CA ILE A 307 -3.79 -11.51 -2.19
C ILE A 307 -2.49 -12.31 -2.19
N ILE A 308 -2.12 -12.86 -3.35
CA ILE A 308 -0.83 -13.51 -3.58
C ILE A 308 -0.16 -12.69 -4.67
N VAL A 309 1.01 -12.14 -4.36
CA VAL A 309 1.85 -11.45 -5.34
C VAL A 309 2.74 -12.49 -6.01
N GLN A 310 2.84 -12.43 -7.34
CA GLN A 310 3.71 -13.32 -8.14
C GLN A 310 4.95 -12.59 -8.64
#